data_AF-A0A319D5K1-F1
#
_entry.id   AF-A0A319D5K1-F1
#
_cell.length_a   1.000
_cell.length_b   1.000
_cell.length_c   1.000
_cell.angle_alpha   90.00
_cell.angle_beta   90.00
_cell.angle_gamma   90.00
#
_symmetry.space_group_name_H-M   'P 1'
#
loop_
_entity.id
_entity.type
_entity.pdbx_description
1 polymer ?
#
loop_
_entity_poly.entity_id
_entity_poly.type
_entity_poly.pdbx_seq_one_letter_code
_entity_poly.pdbx_strand_id
1 'polypeptide(L)'
;MSAYSPSTGAAYPSLFRSEAEIPPFFVSYRWWEDESTTVFWAFDPQELQRVVRFGLFQDENLPRTILQGRNEKSVDAFLFSLVDPRERSFVANLAPLQKVEEIIQRCQITRAPLEPWSWFPSERDRDTNPRAIAEAIDAESHLHFTRISFEELVRYSLGYPTASVEWFLQQHTALYVHLLHYLQTFPEEIASRYVEVEQHLRTRSPFAHRALSSCLRVLSGQAVPPGPSPGFAFIAAPIQNLFKEQSPSLKFILKVLSVLGVRFKRTYVHTREMNWTRPFGVEFTFLEDLLGSTSGADFAHTITNYDVRAFTGLSQKSFVEPDGFIKGLLTQWETLSTTVWECCTGLPDQIGNIQDCVQALFVMRNYHSLTALLSGLQKYSITTPNFISTNSATNTMALKPVLSPELAYLLDPTENSVSYRQEFQTTPGIPSLVPHIREYQQHGPPALRQLFQQLQTTAIH
;
A
#
# COMPACT_ATOMS: atom_id res chain seq x y z
N MET A 1 43.40 5.00 -25.38
CA MET A 1 43.84 3.87 -24.55
C MET A 1 45.03 4.30 -23.71
N SER A 2 44.78 4.63 -22.45
CA SER A 2 45.77 4.57 -21.38
C SER A 2 44.99 4.31 -20.10
N ALA A 3 45.32 3.19 -19.46
CA ALA A 3 44.63 2.66 -18.31
C ALA A 3 44.86 3.57 -17.10
N TYR A 4 43.79 4.14 -16.58
CA TYR A 4 43.77 4.67 -15.23
C TYR A 4 43.59 3.47 -14.30
N SER A 5 44.68 3.04 -13.67
CA SER A 5 44.62 2.16 -12.51
C SER A 5 44.20 3.02 -11.31
N PRO A 6 43.06 2.74 -10.64
CA PRO A 6 42.78 3.36 -9.36
C PRO A 6 43.75 2.76 -8.33
N SER A 7 44.61 3.62 -7.80
CA SER A 7 45.44 3.38 -6.62
C SER A 7 44.57 2.96 -5.43
N THR A 8 44.91 1.82 -4.84
CA THR A 8 44.65 1.43 -3.43
C THR A 8 43.42 2.09 -2.80
N GLY A 9 42.23 1.59 -3.13
CA GLY A 9 41.00 2.01 -2.48
C GLY A 9 40.98 1.53 -1.03
N ALA A 10 40.96 2.47 -0.08
CA ALA A 10 40.58 2.16 1.28
C ALA A 10 39.19 1.49 1.25
N ALA A 11 39.11 0.23 1.64
CA ALA A 11 37.83 -0.47 1.74
C ALA A 11 37.06 0.15 2.93
N TYR A 12 36.19 1.12 2.63
CA TYR A 12 35.28 1.65 3.65
C TYR A 12 34.35 0.54 4.11
N PRO A 13 34.30 0.23 5.42
CA PRO A 13 33.35 -0.76 5.92
C PRO A 13 31.92 -0.28 5.68
N SER A 14 31.01 -1.21 5.38
CA SER A 14 29.59 -0.89 5.23
C SER A 14 29.06 -0.22 6.51
N LEU A 15 28.39 0.92 6.35
CA LEU A 15 27.82 1.64 7.48
C LEU A 15 26.64 0.87 8.10
N PHE A 16 25.89 0.16 7.27
CA PHE A 16 24.70 -0.57 7.66
C PHE A 16 24.93 -2.07 7.58
N ARG A 17 24.33 -2.80 8.52
CA ARG A 17 24.24 -4.27 8.48
C ARG A 17 22.78 -4.62 8.34
N SER A 18 22.43 -5.27 7.23
CA SER A 18 21.07 -5.62 6.87
C SER A 18 20.27 -6.26 8.01
N GLU A 19 20.83 -7.26 8.69
CA GLU A 19 20.17 -7.95 9.81
C GLU A 19 19.85 -7.05 11.01
N ALA A 20 20.59 -5.94 11.18
CA ALA A 20 20.39 -4.98 12.27
C ALA A 20 19.35 -3.90 11.93
N GLU A 21 18.89 -3.84 10.68
CA GLU A 21 17.95 -2.81 10.21
C GLU A 21 16.48 -3.19 10.33
N ILE A 22 16.20 -4.42 10.77
CA ILE A 22 14.86 -4.89 11.15
C ILE A 22 14.82 -5.27 12.63
N PRO A 23 13.63 -5.23 13.27
CA PRO A 23 13.46 -5.78 14.60
C PRO A 23 13.75 -7.29 14.61
N PRO A 24 14.33 -7.83 15.71
CA PRO A 24 14.54 -9.25 15.84
C PRO A 24 13.24 -10.05 15.70
N PHE A 25 13.27 -11.05 14.84
CA PHE A 25 12.12 -11.89 14.51
C PHE A 25 12.43 -13.35 14.78
N PHE A 26 12.09 -13.79 15.98
CA PHE A 26 12.31 -15.16 16.42
C PHE A 26 11.02 -15.95 16.31
N VAL A 27 10.91 -16.78 15.27
CA VAL A 27 9.87 -17.80 15.15
C VAL A 27 10.50 -19.17 15.33
N SER A 28 9.88 -20.04 16.12
CA SER A 28 10.36 -21.42 16.32
C SER A 28 10.22 -22.27 15.06
N TYR A 29 9.32 -21.89 14.16
CA TYR A 29 8.97 -22.62 12.96
C TYR A 29 8.36 -21.68 11.91
N ARG A 30 8.84 -21.75 10.66
CA ARG A 30 8.36 -20.95 9.53
C ARG A 30 7.21 -21.67 8.82
N TRP A 31 6.07 -21.74 9.48
CA TRP A 31 4.88 -22.48 9.01
C TRP A 31 4.43 -22.10 7.59
N TRP A 32 4.68 -20.86 7.17
CA TRP A 32 4.33 -20.37 5.84
C TRP A 32 5.16 -21.01 4.71
N GLU A 33 6.35 -21.54 4.97
CA GLU A 33 7.13 -22.24 3.95
C GLU A 33 6.47 -23.59 3.58
N ASP A 34 5.98 -24.32 4.57
CA ASP A 34 5.24 -25.58 4.39
C ASP A 34 3.86 -25.35 3.75
N GLU A 35 3.15 -24.29 4.16
CA GLU A 35 1.89 -23.92 3.51
C GLU A 35 2.10 -23.46 2.07
N SER A 36 3.21 -22.79 1.75
CA SER A 36 3.56 -22.44 0.37
C SER A 36 3.67 -23.71 -0.48
N THR A 37 4.33 -24.74 0.04
CA THR A 37 4.43 -26.06 -0.60
C THR A 37 3.04 -26.67 -0.79
N THR A 38 2.16 -26.60 0.21
CA THR A 38 0.78 -27.09 0.11
C THR A 38 -0.02 -26.38 -0.98
N VAL A 39 0.12 -25.05 -1.10
CA VAL A 39 -0.52 -24.28 -2.18
C VAL A 39 -0.01 -24.72 -3.56
N PHE A 40 1.30 -24.94 -3.66
CA PHE A 40 1.90 -25.51 -4.87
C PHE A 40 1.33 -26.90 -5.24
N TRP A 41 0.89 -27.69 -4.25
CA TRP A 41 0.23 -28.97 -4.46
C TRP A 41 -1.25 -28.86 -4.85
N ALA A 42 -1.97 -27.88 -4.31
CA ALA A 42 -3.39 -27.66 -4.60
C ALA A 42 -3.64 -27.11 -6.01
N PHE A 43 -2.65 -26.42 -6.60
CA PHE A 43 -2.67 -25.91 -7.98
C PHE A 43 -3.84 -24.97 -8.30
N ASP A 44 -4.21 -24.12 -7.34
CA ASP A 44 -5.09 -22.99 -7.60
C ASP A 44 -4.28 -21.85 -8.27
N PRO A 45 -4.63 -21.41 -9.49
CA PRO A 45 -3.86 -20.39 -10.22
C PRO A 45 -3.70 -19.06 -9.48
N GLN A 46 -4.73 -18.59 -8.77
CA GLN A 46 -4.68 -17.31 -8.07
C GLN A 46 -3.81 -17.40 -6.82
N GLU A 47 -3.92 -18.49 -6.07
CA GLU A 47 -3.07 -18.71 -4.89
C GLU A 47 -1.62 -18.97 -5.29
N LEU A 48 -1.38 -19.73 -6.37
CA LEU A 48 -0.04 -19.92 -6.95
C LEU A 48 0.59 -18.59 -7.35
N GLN A 49 -0.16 -17.73 -8.04
CA GLN A 49 0.33 -16.41 -8.43
C GLN A 49 0.80 -15.61 -7.20
N ARG A 50 0.02 -15.59 -6.12
CA ARG A 50 0.39 -14.88 -4.89
C ARG A 50 1.61 -15.50 -4.20
N VAL A 51 1.70 -16.83 -4.13
CA VAL A 51 2.86 -17.52 -3.54
C VAL A 51 4.14 -17.20 -4.32
N VAL A 52 4.09 -17.24 -5.66
CA VAL A 52 5.25 -16.90 -6.50
C VAL A 52 5.60 -15.41 -6.39
N ARG A 53 4.59 -14.53 -6.35
CA ARG A 53 4.77 -13.08 -6.23
C ARG A 53 5.51 -12.68 -4.95
N PHE A 54 5.07 -13.19 -3.80
CA PHE A 54 5.68 -12.86 -2.50
C PHE A 54 6.93 -13.69 -2.21
N GLY A 55 6.99 -14.93 -2.70
CA GLY A 55 8.17 -15.77 -2.59
C GLY A 55 8.56 -16.09 -1.14
N LEU A 56 7.63 -16.45 -0.26
CA LEU A 56 7.95 -16.66 1.16
C LEU A 56 8.58 -18.04 1.41
N PHE A 57 9.71 -18.31 0.77
CA PHE A 57 10.47 -19.56 0.83
C PHE A 57 11.96 -19.29 0.61
N GLN A 58 12.80 -20.17 1.16
CA GLN A 58 14.25 -20.02 1.12
C GLN A 58 14.85 -20.35 -0.26
N ASP A 59 14.37 -21.40 -0.93
CA ASP A 59 14.85 -21.80 -2.25
C ASP A 59 14.10 -21.05 -3.36
N GLU A 60 14.75 -20.07 -3.99
CA GLU A 60 14.17 -19.31 -5.10
C GLU A 60 13.84 -20.16 -6.35
N ASN A 61 14.43 -21.36 -6.47
CA ASN A 61 14.13 -22.29 -7.56
C ASN A 61 12.93 -23.21 -7.27
N LEU A 62 12.37 -23.18 -6.05
CA LEU A 62 11.24 -24.01 -5.67
C LEU A 62 10.06 -23.93 -6.65
N PRO A 63 9.58 -22.74 -7.08
CA PRO A 63 8.48 -22.66 -8.04
C PRO A 63 8.82 -23.32 -9.37
N ARG A 64 10.05 -23.12 -9.86
CA ARG A 64 10.53 -23.68 -11.13
C ARG A 64 10.54 -25.21 -11.07
N THR A 65 11.13 -25.78 -10.03
CA THR A 65 11.22 -27.23 -9.82
C THR A 65 9.83 -27.86 -9.75
N ILE A 66 8.90 -27.25 -9.01
CA ILE A 66 7.53 -27.76 -8.87
C ILE A 66 6.79 -27.68 -10.20
N LEU A 67 6.80 -26.52 -10.88
CA LEU A 67 6.07 -26.31 -12.12
C LEU A 67 6.59 -27.22 -13.25
N GLN A 68 7.91 -27.46 -13.32
CA GLN A 68 8.50 -28.41 -14.28
C GLN A 68 8.10 -29.86 -14.01
N GLY A 69 7.82 -30.22 -12.75
CA GLY A 69 7.31 -31.55 -12.38
C GLY A 69 5.82 -31.75 -12.65
N ARG A 70 5.09 -30.73 -13.12
CA ARG A 70 3.65 -30.83 -13.40
C ARG A 70 3.35 -31.33 -14.80
N ASN A 71 2.12 -31.82 -14.96
CA ASN A 71 1.61 -32.15 -16.27
C ASN A 71 1.50 -30.86 -17.12
N GLU A 72 1.69 -30.99 -18.42
CA GLU A 72 1.71 -29.85 -19.34
C GLU A 72 0.36 -29.10 -19.39
N LYS A 73 -0.76 -29.83 -19.31
CA LYS A 73 -2.11 -29.22 -19.34
C LYS A 73 -2.37 -28.27 -18.16
N SER A 74 -1.86 -28.61 -16.99
CA SER A 74 -1.95 -27.80 -15.78
C SER A 74 -1.10 -26.54 -15.91
N VAL A 75 0.12 -26.67 -16.42
CA VAL A 75 0.99 -25.53 -16.73
C VAL A 75 0.33 -24.60 -17.76
N ASP A 76 -0.27 -25.16 -18.81
CA ASP A 76 -1.02 -24.40 -19.82
C ASP A 76 -2.21 -23.66 -19.22
N ALA A 77 -3.03 -24.35 -18.41
CA ALA A 77 -4.18 -23.75 -17.75
C ALA A 77 -3.77 -22.57 -16.83
N PHE A 78 -2.66 -22.73 -16.10
CA PHE A 78 -2.14 -21.66 -15.27
C PHE A 78 -1.64 -20.48 -16.12
N LEU A 79 -0.81 -20.74 -17.14
CA LEU A 79 -0.32 -19.68 -18.03
C LEU A 79 -1.48 -18.94 -18.72
N PHE A 80 -2.50 -19.66 -19.19
CA PHE A 80 -3.69 -19.06 -19.80
C PHE A 80 -4.53 -18.19 -18.85
N SER A 81 -4.40 -18.39 -17.54
CA SER A 81 -5.03 -17.53 -16.53
C SER A 81 -4.28 -16.21 -16.30
N LEU A 82 -2.99 -16.16 -16.65
CA LEU A 82 -2.11 -15.00 -16.46
C LEU A 82 -2.00 -14.09 -17.68
N VAL A 83 -2.48 -14.54 -18.85
CA VAL A 83 -2.30 -13.83 -20.13
C VAL A 83 -3.61 -13.30 -20.68
N ASP A 84 -3.51 -12.21 -21.46
CA ASP A 84 -4.65 -11.70 -22.20
C ASP A 84 -5.13 -12.73 -23.25
N PRO A 85 -6.44 -12.83 -23.52
CA PRO A 85 -6.95 -13.73 -24.56
C PRO A 85 -6.25 -13.63 -25.92
N ARG A 86 -5.72 -12.45 -26.29
CA ARG A 86 -5.00 -12.21 -27.54
C ARG A 86 -3.60 -12.84 -27.56
N GLU A 87 -2.98 -13.02 -26.40
CA GLU A 87 -1.64 -13.60 -26.26
C GLU A 87 -1.68 -15.14 -26.25
N ARG A 88 -2.85 -15.75 -26.04
CA ARG A 88 -3.01 -17.20 -25.85
C ARG A 88 -2.43 -18.04 -26.99
N SER A 89 -2.60 -17.61 -28.24
CA SER A 89 -2.07 -18.30 -29.41
C SER A 89 -0.55 -18.28 -29.45
N PHE A 90 0.08 -17.19 -29.00
CA PHE A 90 1.53 -17.07 -28.91
C PHE A 90 2.07 -17.98 -27.80
N VAL A 91 1.51 -17.88 -26.59
CA VAL A 91 2.01 -18.66 -25.44
C VAL A 91 1.75 -20.16 -25.55
N ALA A 92 0.71 -20.58 -26.30
CA ALA A 92 0.44 -21.99 -26.57
C ALA A 92 1.58 -22.70 -27.33
N ASN A 93 2.34 -21.96 -28.14
CA ASN A 93 3.42 -22.50 -28.95
C ASN A 93 4.78 -22.57 -28.22
N LEU A 94 4.86 -22.12 -26.97
CA LEU A 94 6.08 -22.13 -26.20
C LEU A 94 6.47 -23.56 -25.78
N ALA A 95 7.77 -23.83 -25.67
CA ALA A 95 8.24 -25.09 -25.10
C ALA A 95 7.87 -25.19 -23.60
N PRO A 96 7.74 -26.40 -23.02
CA PRO A 96 7.34 -26.56 -21.62
C PRO A 96 8.17 -25.74 -20.62
N LEU A 97 9.49 -25.69 -20.80
CA LEU A 97 10.38 -24.87 -19.96
C LEU A 97 10.11 -23.37 -20.10
N GLN A 98 9.86 -22.89 -21.32
CA GLN A 98 9.54 -21.49 -21.57
C GLN A 98 8.21 -21.08 -20.96
N LYS A 99 7.21 -21.98 -20.98
CA LYS A 99 5.92 -21.75 -20.30
C LYS A 99 6.11 -21.54 -18.80
N VAL A 100 7.00 -22.31 -18.16
CA VAL A 100 7.32 -22.14 -16.73
C VAL A 100 8.01 -20.81 -16.46
N GLU A 101 8.97 -20.41 -17.28
CA GLU A 101 9.63 -19.10 -17.13
C GLU A 101 8.64 -17.93 -17.30
N GLU A 102 7.74 -18.01 -18.29
CA GLU A 102 6.68 -17.02 -18.48
C GLU A 102 5.74 -16.92 -17.27
N ILE A 103 5.36 -18.05 -16.67
CA ILE A 103 4.55 -18.05 -15.45
C ILE A 103 5.29 -17.32 -14.33
N ILE A 104 6.55 -17.67 -14.08
CA ILE A 104 7.35 -17.06 -13.00
C ILE A 104 7.49 -15.56 -13.25
N GLN A 105 7.86 -15.17 -14.47
CA GLN A 105 8.03 -13.78 -14.85
C GLN A 105 6.76 -12.95 -14.66
N ARG A 106 5.59 -13.48 -15.06
CA ARG A 106 4.30 -12.77 -14.96
C ARG A 106 3.73 -12.74 -13.54
N CYS A 107 4.13 -13.67 -12.69
CA CYS A 107 3.77 -13.64 -11.27
C CYS A 107 4.65 -12.66 -10.47
N GLN A 108 5.89 -12.44 -10.91
CA GLN A 108 6.81 -11.50 -10.29
C GLN A 108 6.47 -10.05 -10.63
N ILE A 109 6.89 -9.14 -9.76
CA ILE A 109 6.70 -7.70 -9.98
C ILE A 109 7.87 -7.14 -10.78
N THR A 110 7.53 -6.26 -11.72
CA THR A 110 8.51 -5.46 -12.46
C THR A 110 9.33 -4.64 -11.46
N ARG A 111 10.63 -4.95 -11.39
CA ARG A 111 11.58 -4.23 -10.53
C ARG A 111 11.93 -2.89 -11.16
N ALA A 112 11.93 -1.84 -10.35
CA ALA A 112 12.48 -0.56 -10.76
C ALA A 112 14.00 -0.69 -10.99
N PRO A 113 14.58 0.06 -11.94
CA PRO A 113 16.02 0.05 -12.12
C PRO A 113 16.71 0.55 -10.85
N LEU A 114 17.78 -0.15 -10.47
CA LEU A 114 18.65 0.26 -9.37
C LEU A 114 19.65 1.29 -9.90
N GLU A 115 19.41 2.56 -9.62
CA GLU A 115 20.36 3.63 -9.96
C GLU A 115 21.23 3.99 -8.74
N PRO A 116 22.45 4.50 -8.98
CA PRO A 116 23.33 4.98 -7.91
C PRO A 116 22.83 6.29 -7.30
N TRP A 117 23.33 6.60 -6.11
CA TRP A 117 23.13 7.87 -5.44
C TRP A 117 23.60 9.04 -6.31
N SER A 118 22.75 10.04 -6.49
CA SER A 118 22.96 11.12 -7.46
C SER A 118 23.15 12.51 -6.82
N TRP A 119 22.79 12.67 -5.55
CA TRP A 119 22.97 13.93 -4.83
C TRP A 119 24.39 14.07 -4.25
N PHE A 120 25.04 15.22 -4.46
CA PHE A 120 26.37 15.49 -3.92
C PHE A 120 26.46 16.91 -3.35
N PRO A 121 27.23 17.13 -2.27
CA PRO A 121 27.60 18.47 -1.84
C PRO A 121 28.30 19.22 -2.97
N SER A 122 27.85 20.44 -3.28
CA SER A 122 28.50 21.28 -4.28
C SER A 122 28.95 22.63 -3.70
N GLU A 123 29.96 23.27 -4.31
CA GLU A 123 30.35 24.63 -3.91
C GLU A 123 29.23 25.66 -4.11
N ARG A 124 28.27 25.37 -5.00
CA ARG A 124 27.08 26.20 -5.20
C ARG A 124 26.13 26.16 -4.01
N ASP A 125 26.25 25.15 -3.15
CA ASP A 125 25.44 25.02 -1.94
C ASP A 125 25.97 25.85 -0.78
N ARG A 126 27.05 26.63 -0.98
CA ARG A 126 27.64 27.44 0.09
C ARG A 126 26.69 28.48 0.68
N ASP A 127 25.81 29.02 -0.15
CA ASP A 127 24.79 29.99 0.25
C ASP A 127 23.41 29.33 0.50
N THR A 128 23.32 28.01 0.33
CA THR A 128 22.06 27.26 0.49
C THR A 128 21.76 27.04 1.98
N ASN A 129 20.49 27.26 2.35
CA ASN A 129 20.00 27.02 3.70
C ASN A 129 20.24 25.54 4.12
N PRO A 130 20.81 25.27 5.31
CA PRO A 130 20.97 23.90 5.85
C PRO A 130 19.72 23.03 5.77
N ARG A 131 18.54 23.62 5.96
CA ARG A 131 17.26 22.92 5.83
C ARG A 131 17.02 22.38 4.42
N ALA A 132 17.35 23.17 3.40
CA ALA A 132 17.15 22.77 2.00
C ALA A 132 18.09 21.62 1.60
N ILE A 133 19.31 21.61 2.16
CA ILE A 133 20.26 20.49 2.01
C ILE A 133 19.68 19.22 2.64
N ALA A 134 19.16 19.31 3.87
CA ALA A 134 18.53 18.18 4.54
C ALA A 134 17.30 17.65 3.74
N GLU A 135 16.51 18.55 3.17
CA GLU A 135 15.37 18.20 2.30
C GLU A 135 15.80 17.51 1.00
N ALA A 136 16.88 17.94 0.37
CA ALA A 136 17.42 17.29 -0.83
C ALA A 136 17.94 15.88 -0.53
N ILE A 137 18.67 15.70 0.58
CA ILE A 137 19.16 14.38 1.02
C ILE A 137 17.99 13.44 1.37
N ASP A 138 16.97 13.95 2.07
CA ASP A 138 15.77 13.19 2.42
C ASP A 138 14.98 12.77 1.17
N ALA A 139 14.85 13.66 0.18
CA ALA A 139 14.20 13.36 -1.09
C ALA A 139 14.95 12.27 -1.89
N GLU A 140 16.29 12.31 -1.94
CA GLU A 140 17.09 11.26 -2.58
C GLU A 140 16.98 9.92 -1.82
N SER A 141 17.02 9.96 -0.49
CA SER A 141 16.79 8.78 0.36
C SER A 141 15.41 8.16 0.11
N HIS A 142 14.37 8.99 0.00
CA HIS A 142 13.01 8.57 -0.32
C HIS A 142 12.93 7.98 -1.73
N LEU A 143 13.56 8.60 -2.74
CA LEU A 143 13.65 8.07 -4.10
C LEU A 143 14.22 6.65 -4.10
N HIS A 144 15.32 6.39 -3.40
CA HIS A 144 15.87 5.04 -3.29
C HIS A 144 14.93 4.07 -2.56
N PHE A 145 14.20 4.53 -1.53
CA PHE A 145 13.21 3.71 -0.84
C PHE A 145 12.06 3.28 -1.76
N THR A 146 11.60 4.17 -2.65
CA THR A 146 10.53 3.84 -3.62
C THR A 146 10.91 2.74 -4.63
N ARG A 147 12.20 2.40 -4.75
CA ARG A 147 12.69 1.33 -5.63
C ARG A 147 12.59 -0.06 -5.00
N ILE A 148 12.39 -0.14 -3.69
CA ILE A 148 12.18 -1.40 -2.99
C ILE A 148 10.69 -1.78 -3.13
N SER A 149 10.41 -2.94 -3.71
CA SER A 149 9.03 -3.42 -3.80
C SER A 149 8.49 -3.80 -2.42
N PHE A 150 7.16 -3.76 -2.28
CA PHE A 150 6.52 -4.19 -1.04
C PHE A 150 6.82 -5.67 -0.75
N GLU A 151 6.84 -6.51 -1.78
CA GLU A 151 7.09 -7.93 -1.73
C GLU A 151 8.51 -8.23 -1.21
N GLU A 152 9.50 -7.48 -1.67
CA GLU A 152 10.86 -7.55 -1.13
C GLU A 152 10.90 -7.09 0.33
N LEU A 153 10.18 -6.03 0.70
CA LEU A 153 10.10 -5.61 2.11
C LEU A 153 9.44 -6.67 2.99
N VAL A 154 8.42 -7.37 2.50
CA VAL A 154 7.80 -8.49 3.21
C VAL A 154 8.80 -9.62 3.41
N ARG A 155 9.47 -10.06 2.32
CA ARG A 155 10.51 -11.09 2.41
C ARG A 155 11.61 -10.69 3.40
N TYR A 156 12.10 -9.47 3.29
CA TYR A 156 13.13 -8.95 4.15
C TYR A 156 12.70 -8.89 5.62
N SER A 157 11.47 -8.48 5.89
CA SER A 157 10.90 -8.44 7.25
C SER A 157 10.85 -9.81 7.91
N LEU A 158 10.72 -10.89 7.14
CA LEU A 158 10.73 -12.26 7.62
C LEU A 158 12.15 -12.88 7.66
N GLY A 159 13.18 -12.10 7.36
CA GLY A 159 14.58 -12.51 7.44
C GLY A 159 15.13 -13.17 6.18
N TYR A 160 14.47 -13.03 5.02
CA TYR A 160 15.04 -13.46 3.75
C TYR A 160 15.97 -12.37 3.17
N PRO A 161 17.09 -12.74 2.52
CA PRO A 161 17.95 -11.79 1.84
C PRO A 161 17.20 -11.13 0.67
N THR A 162 17.42 -9.82 0.48
CA THR A 162 16.79 -9.08 -0.64
C THR A 162 17.75 -8.06 -1.25
N ALA A 163 18.04 -8.22 -2.55
CA ALA A 163 19.04 -7.40 -3.24
C ALA A 163 18.70 -5.91 -3.24
N SER A 164 17.43 -5.53 -3.38
CA SER A 164 17.02 -4.13 -3.43
C SER A 164 17.19 -3.42 -2.08
N VAL A 165 17.01 -4.13 -0.96
CA VAL A 165 17.28 -3.59 0.38
C VAL A 165 18.79 -3.44 0.59
N GLU A 166 19.59 -4.44 0.22
CA GLU A 166 21.04 -4.33 0.27
C GLU A 166 21.54 -3.14 -0.56
N TRP A 167 21.01 -2.98 -1.77
CA TRP A 167 21.33 -1.84 -2.63
C TRP A 167 20.98 -0.52 -1.96
N PHE A 168 19.79 -0.39 -1.37
CA PHE A 168 19.37 0.80 -0.64
C PHE A 168 20.32 1.15 0.51
N LEU A 169 20.76 0.17 1.29
CA LEU A 169 21.73 0.36 2.38
C LEU A 169 23.13 0.73 1.84
N GLN A 170 23.53 0.15 0.71
CA GLN A 170 24.76 0.53 0.01
C GLN A 170 24.73 1.98 -0.47
N GLN A 171 23.59 2.48 -0.97
CA GLN A 171 23.46 3.88 -1.40
C GLN A 171 23.62 4.85 -0.23
N HIS A 172 23.11 4.53 0.96
CA HIS A 172 23.34 5.34 2.15
C HIS A 172 24.79 5.24 2.66
N THR A 173 25.47 4.13 2.41
CA THR A 173 26.92 4.02 2.65
C THR A 173 27.70 4.87 1.64
N ALA A 174 27.27 4.94 0.37
CA ALA A 174 27.87 5.82 -0.63
C ALA A 174 27.71 7.30 -0.23
N LEU A 175 26.52 7.72 0.21
CA LEU A 175 26.28 9.04 0.80
C LEU A 175 27.29 9.36 1.91
N TYR A 176 27.49 8.43 2.86
CA TYR A 176 28.48 8.58 3.92
C TYR A 176 29.90 8.81 3.36
N VAL A 177 30.34 8.01 2.38
CA VAL A 177 31.68 8.16 1.77
C VAL A 177 31.84 9.51 1.07
N HIS A 178 30.81 9.95 0.33
CA HIS A 178 30.83 11.24 -0.35
C HIS A 178 30.89 12.42 0.64
N LEU A 179 30.07 12.38 1.70
CA LEU A 179 30.09 13.39 2.76
C LEU A 179 31.43 13.41 3.49
N LEU A 180 32.00 12.23 3.77
CA LEU A 180 33.29 12.13 4.45
C LEU A 180 34.41 12.78 3.65
N HIS A 181 34.52 12.46 2.36
CA HIS A 181 35.52 13.09 1.48
C HIS A 181 35.34 14.61 1.39
N TYR A 182 34.09 15.06 1.25
CA TYR A 182 33.78 16.47 1.13
C TYR A 182 34.16 17.24 2.41
N LEU A 183 33.73 16.76 3.58
CA LEU A 183 33.98 17.43 4.86
C LEU A 183 35.43 17.31 5.34
N GLN A 184 36.18 16.31 4.88
CA GLN A 184 37.64 16.28 5.06
C GLN A 184 38.34 17.38 4.25
N THR A 185 37.80 17.70 3.07
CA THR A 185 38.34 18.74 2.19
C THR A 185 37.94 20.14 2.65
N PHE A 186 36.74 20.29 3.23
CA PHE A 186 36.19 21.56 3.72
C PHE A 186 35.75 21.47 5.20
N PRO A 187 36.69 21.38 6.16
CA PRO A 187 36.36 21.23 7.58
C PRO A 187 35.55 22.39 8.18
N GLU A 188 35.68 23.60 7.63
CA GLU A 188 34.95 24.79 8.04
C GLU A 188 33.43 24.65 7.87
N GLU A 189 32.97 23.80 6.94
CA GLU A 189 31.55 23.55 6.69
C GLU A 189 30.90 22.69 7.78
N ILE A 190 31.70 21.97 8.56
CA ILE A 190 31.20 21.10 9.62
C ILE A 190 30.44 21.93 10.66
N ALA A 191 31.13 22.89 11.28
CA ALA A 191 30.56 23.71 12.36
C ALA A 191 29.57 24.77 11.84
N SER A 192 29.79 25.27 10.62
CA SER A 192 28.98 26.35 10.05
C SER A 192 27.68 25.87 9.40
N ARG A 193 27.57 24.59 9.00
CA ARG A 193 26.43 24.11 8.19
C ARG A 193 25.99 22.70 8.54
N TYR A 194 26.89 21.72 8.47
CA TYR A 194 26.47 20.31 8.50
C TYR A 194 26.00 19.80 9.86
N VAL A 195 26.39 20.46 10.95
CA VAL A 195 25.77 20.23 12.28
C VAL A 195 24.27 20.60 12.26
N GLU A 196 23.87 21.67 11.58
CA GLU A 196 22.46 22.07 11.46
C GLU A 196 21.69 21.17 10.46
N VAL A 197 22.35 20.76 9.37
CA VAL A 197 21.79 19.75 8.44
C VAL A 197 21.47 18.44 9.18
N GLU A 198 22.37 17.97 10.04
CA GLU A 198 22.15 16.78 10.87
C GLU A 198 20.93 16.92 11.77
N GLN A 199 20.74 18.08 12.41
CA GLN A 199 19.58 18.34 13.27
C GLN A 199 18.27 18.25 12.49
N HIS A 200 18.22 18.82 11.28
CA HIS A 200 17.05 18.73 10.41
C HIS A 200 16.77 17.31 9.91
N LEU A 201 17.80 16.47 9.75
CA LEU A 201 17.64 15.07 9.34
C LEU A 201 17.11 14.17 10.46
N ARG A 202 17.24 14.53 11.75
CA ARG A 202 16.78 13.71 12.88
C ARG A 202 15.29 13.35 12.83
N THR A 203 14.47 14.23 12.29
CA THR A 203 13.02 14.03 12.16
C THR A 203 12.60 13.61 10.74
N ARG A 204 13.58 13.29 9.87
CA ARG A 204 13.41 12.92 8.47
C ARG A 204 13.95 11.51 8.25
N SER A 205 14.74 11.27 7.20
CA SER A 205 15.30 9.95 6.88
C SER A 205 16.26 9.43 7.97
N PRO A 206 15.95 8.29 8.62
CA PRO A 206 16.80 7.67 9.64
C PRO A 206 18.08 7.07 9.04
N PHE A 207 18.10 6.79 7.73
CA PHE A 207 19.28 6.26 7.05
C PHE A 207 20.23 7.39 6.68
N ALA A 208 19.72 8.48 6.10
CA ALA A 208 20.52 9.67 5.79
C ALA A 208 21.08 10.33 7.06
N HIS A 209 20.26 10.43 8.11
CA HIS A 209 20.69 10.92 9.41
C HIS A 209 21.87 10.11 9.98
N ARG A 210 21.79 8.77 9.93
CA ARG A 210 22.89 7.90 10.38
C ARG A 210 24.14 8.02 9.53
N ALA A 211 24.00 8.21 8.22
CA ALA A 211 25.13 8.49 7.32
C ALA A 211 25.84 9.79 7.72
N LEU A 212 25.12 10.90 7.84
CA LEU A 212 25.72 12.19 8.19
C LEU A 212 26.27 12.22 9.63
N SER A 213 25.51 11.75 10.61
CA SER A 213 25.96 11.72 12.02
C SER A 213 27.21 10.86 12.20
N SER A 214 27.33 9.75 11.47
CA SER A 214 28.54 8.92 11.50
C SER A 214 29.74 9.66 10.91
N CYS A 215 29.55 10.41 9.83
CA CYS A 215 30.60 11.26 9.25
C CYS A 215 31.07 12.33 10.24
N LEU A 216 30.12 13.08 10.83
CA LEU A 216 30.42 14.11 11.83
C LEU A 216 31.12 13.55 13.06
N ARG A 217 30.72 12.36 13.53
CA ARG A 217 31.39 11.68 14.64
C ARG A 217 32.85 11.35 14.33
N VAL A 218 33.14 10.87 13.12
CA VAL A 218 34.51 10.54 12.68
C VAL A 218 35.38 11.80 12.59
N LEU A 219 34.83 12.92 12.12
CA LEU A 219 35.60 14.14 11.86
C LEU A 219 35.71 15.09 13.07
N SER A 220 34.70 15.14 13.92
CA SER A 220 34.62 16.11 15.04
C SER A 220 34.77 15.48 16.41
N GLY A 221 34.80 14.15 16.52
CA GLY A 221 34.89 13.44 17.80
C GLY A 221 33.66 13.60 18.71
N GLN A 222 32.60 14.25 18.25
CA GLN A 222 31.36 14.43 19.01
C GLN A 222 30.54 13.14 18.98
N ALA A 223 30.17 12.65 20.16
CA ALA A 223 29.28 11.51 20.32
C ALA A 223 27.84 11.94 20.01
N VAL A 224 27.41 11.78 18.76
CA VAL A 224 25.97 11.80 18.44
C VAL A 224 25.38 10.47 18.91
N PRO A 225 24.38 10.46 19.80
CA PRO A 225 23.78 9.22 20.26
C PRO A 225 23.15 8.47 19.06
N PRO A 226 23.36 7.15 18.94
CA PRO A 226 22.74 6.38 17.88
C PRO A 226 21.22 6.46 17.99
N GLY A 227 20.55 6.57 16.84
CA GLY A 227 19.09 6.48 16.77
C GLY A 227 18.60 5.16 17.37
N PRO A 228 17.54 5.18 18.21
CA PRO A 228 17.19 4.06 19.08
C PRO A 228 16.49 2.87 18.40
N SER A 229 16.12 2.96 17.11
CA SER A 229 15.34 1.93 16.41
C SER A 229 15.97 1.50 15.08
N PRO A 230 15.87 0.21 14.70
CA PRO A 230 16.23 -0.26 13.37
C PRO A 230 15.54 0.56 12.27
N GLY A 231 16.24 0.87 11.17
CA GLY A 231 15.74 1.80 10.16
C GLY A 231 14.44 1.37 9.48
N PHE A 232 14.23 0.06 9.30
CA PHE A 232 13.00 -0.49 8.72
C PHE A 232 11.96 -0.90 9.76
N ALA A 233 12.15 -0.62 11.05
CA ALA A 233 11.21 -1.05 12.10
C ALA A 233 9.77 -0.58 11.86
N PHE A 234 9.58 0.62 11.29
CA PHE A 234 8.27 1.19 11.01
C PHE A 234 7.43 0.34 10.04
N ILE A 235 8.06 -0.47 9.16
CA ILE A 235 7.38 -1.34 8.21
C ILE A 235 7.55 -2.82 8.54
N ALA A 236 8.74 -3.21 8.99
CA ALA A 236 9.05 -4.61 9.29
C ALA A 236 8.31 -5.12 10.53
N ALA A 237 8.22 -4.32 11.60
CA ALA A 237 7.55 -4.78 12.82
C ALA A 237 6.05 -5.08 12.58
N PRO A 238 5.28 -4.20 11.93
CA PRO A 238 3.90 -4.49 11.57
C PRO A 238 3.74 -5.73 10.68
N ILE A 239 4.60 -5.92 9.69
CA ILE A 239 4.56 -7.11 8.81
C ILE A 239 4.87 -8.39 9.61
N GLN A 240 5.92 -8.37 10.43
CA GLN A 240 6.29 -9.51 11.26
C GLN A 240 5.14 -9.94 12.18
N ASN A 241 4.39 -8.98 12.74
CA ASN A 241 3.27 -9.30 13.63
C ASN A 241 2.16 -10.11 12.95
N LEU A 242 1.93 -9.92 11.64
CA LEU A 242 0.98 -10.73 10.86
C LEU A 242 1.32 -12.23 10.86
N PHE A 243 2.59 -12.57 11.06
CA PHE A 243 3.10 -13.95 11.05
C PHE A 243 3.37 -14.50 12.46
N LYS A 244 3.34 -13.65 13.51
CA LYS A 244 3.52 -14.08 14.91
C LYS A 244 2.23 -14.62 15.51
N GLU A 245 1.13 -13.94 15.24
CA GLU A 245 -0.20 -14.40 15.63
C GLU A 245 -0.54 -15.60 14.74
N GLN A 246 -1.19 -16.63 15.28
CA GLN A 246 -1.64 -17.79 14.48
C GLN A 246 -2.72 -17.32 13.53
N SER A 247 -2.30 -16.73 12.41
CA SER A 247 -3.14 -16.38 11.29
C SER A 247 -3.80 -17.64 10.73
N PRO A 248 -5.04 -17.54 10.22
CA PRO A 248 -5.85 -18.71 9.88
C PRO A 248 -5.30 -19.54 8.72
N SER A 249 -4.53 -18.93 7.80
CA SER A 249 -3.76 -19.61 6.74
C SER A 249 -2.86 -18.65 5.98
N LEU A 250 -1.87 -19.18 5.25
CA LEU A 250 -1.03 -18.44 4.31
C LEU A 250 -1.86 -17.81 3.19
N LYS A 251 -2.87 -18.52 2.67
CA LYS A 251 -3.77 -17.99 1.63
C LYS A 251 -4.41 -16.68 2.08
N PHE A 252 -4.89 -16.65 3.32
CA PHE A 252 -5.44 -15.44 3.93
C PHE A 252 -4.39 -14.33 4.03
N ILE A 253 -3.20 -14.61 4.59
CA ILE A 253 -2.13 -13.61 4.70
C ILE A 253 -1.73 -13.06 3.33
N LEU A 254 -1.57 -13.90 2.31
CA LEU A 254 -1.18 -13.45 0.97
C LEU A 254 -2.22 -12.52 0.34
N LYS A 255 -3.51 -12.73 0.65
CA LYS A 255 -4.58 -11.79 0.27
C LYS A 255 -4.46 -10.46 1.01
N VAL A 256 -4.22 -10.49 2.32
CA VAL A 256 -3.94 -9.30 3.14
C VAL A 256 -2.75 -8.53 2.59
N LEU A 257 -1.62 -9.21 2.33
CA LEU A 257 -0.42 -8.60 1.79
C LEU A 257 -0.65 -7.99 0.39
N SER A 258 -1.50 -8.59 -0.44
CA SER A 258 -1.85 -8.02 -1.75
C SER A 258 -2.52 -6.66 -1.64
N VAL A 259 -3.44 -6.49 -0.66
CA VAL A 259 -4.09 -5.20 -0.34
C VAL A 259 -3.10 -4.23 0.32
N LEU A 260 -2.28 -4.72 1.26
CA LEU A 260 -1.25 -3.90 1.90
C LEU A 260 -0.20 -3.39 0.91
N GLY A 261 0.10 -4.12 -0.16
CA GLY A 261 0.98 -3.65 -1.23
C GLY A 261 0.42 -2.40 -1.95
N VAL A 262 -0.90 -2.30 -2.10
CA VAL A 262 -1.55 -1.09 -2.63
C VAL A 262 -1.44 0.06 -1.64
N ARG A 263 -1.72 -0.21 -0.36
CA ARG A 263 -1.56 0.77 0.72
C ARG A 263 -0.13 1.28 0.84
N PHE A 264 0.86 0.40 0.72
CA PHE A 264 2.28 0.74 0.71
C PHE A 264 2.59 1.76 -0.39
N LYS A 265 2.15 1.48 -1.63
CA LYS A 265 2.36 2.41 -2.75
C LYS A 265 1.71 3.77 -2.48
N ARG A 266 0.46 3.79 -2.02
CA ARG A 266 -0.25 5.03 -1.66
C ARG A 266 0.47 5.82 -0.56
N THR A 267 0.95 5.12 0.47
CA THR A 267 1.48 5.75 1.69
C THR A 267 2.91 6.23 1.50
N TYR A 268 3.73 5.49 0.74
CA TYR A 268 5.18 5.73 0.70
C TYR A 268 5.76 5.90 -0.69
N VAL A 269 5.11 5.44 -1.76
CA VAL A 269 5.67 5.58 -3.13
C VAL A 269 5.08 6.80 -3.83
N HIS A 270 3.77 7.01 -3.73
CA HIS A 270 3.06 8.10 -4.39
C HIS A 270 2.89 9.34 -3.50
N THR A 271 3.55 9.38 -2.34
CA THR A 271 3.57 10.57 -1.47
C THR A 271 4.64 11.55 -1.92
N ARG A 272 4.40 12.84 -1.74
CA ARG A 272 5.40 13.89 -1.97
C ARG A 272 6.46 13.91 -0.86
N GLU A 273 6.04 13.62 0.36
CA GLU A 273 6.91 13.68 1.54
C GLU A 273 6.78 12.38 2.33
N MET A 274 7.92 11.78 2.64
CA MET A 274 8.02 10.54 3.39
C MET A 274 7.94 10.80 4.89
N ASN A 275 7.06 10.08 5.59
CA ASN A 275 7.06 10.06 7.05
C ASN A 275 7.66 8.74 7.55
N TRP A 276 8.96 8.76 7.83
CA TRP A 276 9.74 7.62 8.32
C TRP A 276 9.38 7.16 9.73
N THR A 277 8.68 7.99 10.51
CA THR A 277 8.34 7.71 11.91
C THR A 277 6.97 7.07 12.08
N ARG A 278 6.09 7.22 11.08
CA ARG A 278 4.74 6.66 11.13
C ARG A 278 4.80 5.15 10.86
N PRO A 279 4.35 4.29 11.79
CA PRO A 279 4.27 2.86 11.52
C PRO A 279 3.35 2.57 10.33
N PHE A 280 3.70 1.53 9.57
CA PHE A 280 2.88 1.05 8.47
C PHE A 280 1.57 0.49 9.00
N GLY A 281 0.45 1.05 8.52
CA GLY A 281 -0.88 0.64 8.93
C GLY A 281 -1.25 -0.71 8.33
N VAL A 282 -1.13 -1.77 9.14
CA VAL A 282 -1.53 -3.14 8.79
C VAL A 282 -2.92 -3.48 9.31
N GLU A 283 -3.82 -2.51 9.49
CA GLU A 283 -5.21 -2.79 9.84
C GLU A 283 -5.96 -3.36 8.62
N PHE A 284 -6.58 -4.53 8.75
CA PHE A 284 -7.27 -5.22 7.66
C PHE A 284 -8.64 -5.78 8.07
N THR A 285 -9.28 -5.21 9.09
CA THR A 285 -10.61 -5.61 9.62
C THR A 285 -11.68 -5.71 8.53
N PHE A 286 -11.79 -4.72 7.65
CA PHE A 286 -12.70 -4.79 6.49
C PHE A 286 -12.44 -6.01 5.61
N LEU A 287 -11.17 -6.39 5.41
CA LEU A 287 -10.81 -7.54 4.59
C LEU A 287 -11.02 -8.87 5.34
N GLU A 288 -10.82 -8.90 6.66
CA GLU A 288 -11.23 -10.03 7.51
C GLU A 288 -12.72 -10.28 7.35
N ASP A 289 -13.54 -9.25 7.52
CA ASP A 289 -14.99 -9.34 7.40
C ASP A 289 -15.41 -9.76 5.98
N LEU A 290 -14.80 -9.17 4.94
CA LEU A 290 -15.08 -9.50 3.54
C LEU A 290 -14.75 -10.97 3.21
N LEU A 291 -13.59 -11.47 3.67
CA LEU A 291 -13.14 -12.84 3.39
C LEU A 291 -13.80 -13.88 4.30
N GLY A 292 -14.26 -13.47 5.48
CA GLY A 292 -14.96 -14.33 6.44
C GLY A 292 -16.47 -14.45 6.17
N SER A 293 -17.06 -13.51 5.43
CA SER A 293 -18.48 -13.51 5.11
C SER A 293 -18.83 -14.58 4.07
N THR A 294 -19.99 -15.23 4.23
CA THR A 294 -20.43 -16.29 3.29
C THR A 294 -21.10 -15.74 2.02
N SER A 295 -21.47 -14.45 2.02
CA SER A 295 -22.10 -13.76 0.91
C SER A 295 -21.95 -12.23 1.04
N GLY A 296 -22.20 -11.49 -0.05
CA GLY A 296 -22.25 -10.02 0.01
C GLY A 296 -23.32 -9.48 0.96
N ALA A 297 -24.44 -10.20 1.14
CA ALA A 297 -25.49 -9.81 2.09
C ALA A 297 -25.05 -9.98 3.55
N ASP A 298 -24.38 -11.09 3.86
CA ASP A 298 -23.79 -11.35 5.19
C ASP A 298 -22.77 -10.26 5.55
N PHE A 299 -21.93 -9.88 4.57
CA PHE A 299 -20.99 -8.79 4.75
C PHE A 299 -21.69 -7.43 4.98
N ALA A 300 -22.73 -7.13 4.21
CA ALA A 300 -23.54 -5.93 4.37
C ALA A 300 -24.22 -5.86 5.74
N HIS A 301 -24.65 -7.00 6.30
CA HIS A 301 -25.17 -7.08 7.66
C HIS A 301 -24.12 -6.72 8.70
N THR A 302 -22.90 -7.23 8.58
CA THR A 302 -21.79 -6.91 9.48
C THR A 302 -21.47 -5.41 9.46
N ILE A 303 -21.33 -4.82 8.27
CA ILE A 303 -21.10 -3.37 8.11
C ILE A 303 -22.26 -2.57 8.69
N THR A 304 -23.51 -2.95 8.40
CA THR A 304 -24.69 -2.22 8.89
C THR A 304 -24.78 -2.26 10.40
N ASN A 305 -24.51 -3.41 11.04
CA ASN A 305 -24.48 -3.51 12.50
C ASN A 305 -23.42 -2.60 13.13
N TYR A 306 -22.28 -2.43 12.47
CA TYR A 306 -21.26 -1.47 12.90
C TYR A 306 -21.78 -0.03 12.79
N ASP A 307 -22.34 0.34 11.63
CA ASP A 307 -22.84 1.69 11.39
C ASP A 307 -24.01 2.07 12.30
N VAL A 308 -24.93 1.16 12.58
CA VAL A 308 -26.02 1.39 13.55
C VAL A 308 -25.47 1.81 14.91
N ARG A 309 -24.44 1.10 15.40
CA ARG A 309 -23.78 1.42 16.68
C ARG A 309 -23.05 2.75 16.59
N ALA A 310 -22.32 3.01 15.50
CA ALA A 310 -21.60 4.25 15.29
C ALA A 310 -22.55 5.47 15.24
N PHE A 311 -23.75 5.32 14.69
CA PHE A 311 -24.74 6.38 14.53
C PHE A 311 -25.68 6.56 15.74
N THR A 312 -25.63 5.68 16.75
CA THR A 312 -26.51 5.74 17.93
C THR A 312 -26.39 7.07 18.71
N GLY A 313 -25.26 7.76 18.60
CA GLY A 313 -25.01 9.07 19.23
C GLY A 313 -25.35 10.30 18.38
N LEU A 314 -25.79 10.13 17.13
CA LEU A 314 -26.02 11.25 16.22
C LEU A 314 -27.21 12.10 16.70
N SER A 315 -26.97 13.40 16.93
CA SER A 315 -28.00 14.34 17.37
C SER A 315 -27.87 15.68 16.65
N GLN A 316 -28.89 16.54 16.76
CA GLN A 316 -28.82 17.91 16.21
C GLN A 316 -27.64 18.69 16.78
N LYS A 317 -27.25 18.44 18.04
CA LYS A 317 -26.11 19.09 18.68
C LYS A 317 -24.80 18.78 17.96
N SER A 318 -24.65 17.58 17.42
CA SER A 318 -23.46 17.16 16.68
C SER A 318 -23.20 17.97 15.41
N PHE A 319 -24.22 18.65 14.87
CA PHE A 319 -24.08 19.57 13.74
C PHE A 319 -23.80 21.02 14.16
N VAL A 320 -24.14 21.38 15.40
CA VAL A 320 -24.05 22.76 15.92
C VAL A 320 -22.71 22.96 16.63
N GLU A 321 -22.29 21.99 17.42
CA GLU A 321 -21.03 22.00 18.14
C GLU A 321 -19.94 21.37 17.26
N PRO A 322 -18.71 21.91 17.25
CA PRO A 322 -17.56 21.25 16.63
C PRO A 322 -17.11 20.07 17.49
N ASP A 323 -18.02 19.17 17.81
CA ASP A 323 -17.68 17.90 18.41
C ASP A 323 -16.94 17.03 17.37
N GLY A 324 -16.05 16.16 17.85
CA GLY A 324 -15.30 15.26 16.98
C GLY A 324 -16.18 14.16 16.37
N PHE A 325 -17.50 14.13 16.64
CA PHE A 325 -18.36 13.00 16.33
C PHE A 325 -18.65 12.91 14.83
N ILE A 326 -19.19 13.97 14.21
CA ILE A 326 -19.42 14.00 12.76
C ILE A 326 -18.10 13.83 12.01
N LYS A 327 -17.03 14.48 12.49
CA LYS A 327 -15.69 14.32 11.91
C LYS A 327 -15.22 12.86 11.97
N GLY A 328 -15.51 12.15 13.05
CA GLY A 328 -15.25 10.72 13.21
C GLY A 328 -15.96 9.88 12.16
N LEU A 329 -17.27 10.08 11.99
CA LEU A 329 -18.07 9.37 10.98
C LEU A 329 -17.61 9.66 9.55
N LEU A 330 -17.24 10.92 9.24
CA LEU A 330 -16.68 11.26 7.93
C LEU A 330 -15.30 10.62 7.70
N THR A 331 -14.46 10.54 8.73
CA THR A 331 -13.16 9.88 8.66
C THR A 331 -13.33 8.37 8.44
N GLN A 332 -14.31 7.74 9.10
CA GLN A 332 -14.66 6.33 8.88
C GLN A 332 -15.12 6.08 7.45
N TRP A 333 -16.02 6.94 6.94
CA TRP A 333 -16.48 6.89 5.55
C TRP A 333 -15.33 6.98 4.54
N GLU A 334 -14.40 7.93 4.74
CA GLU A 334 -13.25 8.11 3.86
C GLU A 334 -12.29 6.92 3.93
N THR A 335 -11.98 6.44 5.14
CA THR A 335 -11.18 5.23 5.35
C THR A 335 -11.82 4.03 4.66
N LEU A 336 -13.13 3.82 4.80
CA LEU A 336 -13.85 2.72 4.17
C LEU A 336 -13.79 2.81 2.64
N SER A 337 -14.06 4.00 2.07
CA SER A 337 -13.94 4.25 0.62
C SER A 337 -12.54 3.93 0.10
N THR A 338 -11.51 4.35 0.83
CA THR A 338 -10.12 4.06 0.47
C THR A 338 -9.77 2.59 0.61
N THR A 339 -10.21 1.91 1.68
CA THR A 339 -9.99 0.47 1.86
C THR A 339 -10.66 -0.33 0.75
N VAL A 340 -11.87 0.04 0.31
CA VAL A 340 -12.54 -0.60 -0.83
C VAL A 340 -11.70 -0.45 -2.11
N TRP A 341 -11.18 0.75 -2.38
CA TRP A 341 -10.27 0.96 -3.50
C TRP A 341 -9.01 0.09 -3.39
N GLU A 342 -8.37 0.03 -2.20
CA GLU A 342 -7.21 -0.83 -1.95
C GLU A 342 -7.53 -2.32 -2.18
N CYS A 343 -8.70 -2.79 -1.74
CA CYS A 343 -9.18 -4.16 -1.94
C CYS A 343 -9.44 -4.45 -3.41
N CYS A 344 -10.11 -3.57 -4.17
CA CYS A 344 -10.35 -3.78 -5.59
C CYS A 344 -9.05 -3.82 -6.40
N THR A 345 -8.06 -2.99 -6.05
CA THR A 345 -6.75 -2.98 -6.71
C THR A 345 -5.91 -4.20 -6.31
N GLY A 346 -5.92 -4.60 -5.04
CA GLY A 346 -5.09 -5.69 -4.52
C GLY A 346 -5.68 -7.08 -4.77
N LEU A 347 -7.01 -7.20 -4.80
CA LEU A 347 -7.78 -8.43 -4.94
C LEU A 347 -8.93 -8.26 -5.93
N PRO A 348 -8.65 -8.15 -7.24
CA PRO A 348 -9.68 -7.97 -8.25
C PRO A 348 -10.74 -9.09 -8.27
N ASP A 349 -10.38 -10.30 -7.82
CA ASP A 349 -11.28 -11.45 -7.68
C ASP A 349 -12.41 -11.21 -6.66
N GLN A 350 -12.23 -10.27 -5.72
CA GLN A 350 -13.23 -9.94 -4.70
C GLN A 350 -14.18 -8.82 -5.11
N ILE A 351 -14.00 -8.21 -6.30
CA ILE A 351 -14.86 -7.12 -6.78
C ILE A 351 -16.33 -7.55 -6.84
N GLY A 352 -16.61 -8.78 -7.29
CA GLY A 352 -17.98 -9.31 -7.34
C GLY A 352 -18.66 -9.33 -5.96
N ASN A 353 -17.95 -9.82 -4.93
CA ASN A 353 -18.45 -9.86 -3.56
C ASN A 353 -18.73 -8.45 -3.01
N ILE A 354 -17.90 -7.46 -3.37
CA ILE A 354 -18.10 -6.05 -3.00
C ILE A 354 -19.33 -5.48 -3.72
N GLN A 355 -19.54 -5.80 -5.00
CA GLN A 355 -20.73 -5.39 -5.75
C GLN A 355 -22.02 -5.98 -5.16
N ASP A 356 -22.00 -7.26 -4.77
CA ASP A 356 -23.13 -7.90 -4.09
C ASP A 356 -23.43 -7.25 -2.74
N CYS A 357 -22.38 -6.87 -1.99
CA CYS A 357 -22.51 -6.12 -0.74
C CYS A 357 -23.12 -4.73 -0.96
N VAL A 358 -22.72 -4.01 -2.01
CA VAL A 358 -23.32 -2.72 -2.41
C VAL A 358 -24.83 -2.88 -2.66
N GLN A 359 -25.25 -3.92 -3.37
CA GLN A 359 -26.68 -4.15 -3.62
C GLN A 359 -27.44 -4.45 -2.32
N ALA A 360 -26.85 -5.26 -1.43
CA ALA A 360 -27.46 -5.57 -0.14
C ALA A 360 -27.55 -4.32 0.77
N LEU A 361 -26.50 -3.49 0.84
CA LEU A 361 -26.52 -2.23 1.60
C LEU A 361 -27.61 -1.27 1.12
N PHE A 362 -27.88 -1.22 -0.19
CA PHE A 362 -28.98 -0.43 -0.74
C PHE A 362 -30.34 -0.95 -0.25
N VAL A 363 -30.57 -2.27 -0.28
CA VAL A 363 -31.80 -2.89 0.26
C VAL A 363 -31.94 -2.65 1.77
N MET A 364 -30.83 -2.68 2.51
CA MET A 364 -30.76 -2.40 3.94
C MET A 364 -30.86 -0.90 4.27
N ARG A 365 -30.90 -0.01 3.26
CA ARG A 365 -30.97 1.45 3.40
C ARG A 365 -29.79 2.02 4.20
N ASN A 366 -28.63 1.38 4.12
CA ASN A 366 -27.41 1.87 4.73
C ASN A 366 -26.65 2.77 3.74
N TYR A 367 -27.10 4.01 3.59
CA TYR A 367 -26.51 4.96 2.63
C TYR A 367 -25.10 5.43 3.04
N HIS A 368 -24.76 5.35 4.33
CA HIS A 368 -23.42 5.71 4.80
C HIS A 368 -22.36 4.82 4.15
N SER A 369 -22.40 3.53 4.42
CA SER A 369 -21.43 2.57 3.87
C SER A 369 -21.66 2.31 2.38
N LEU A 370 -22.90 2.34 1.90
CA LEU A 370 -23.19 2.22 0.46
C LEU A 370 -22.43 3.27 -0.36
N THR A 371 -22.52 4.55 0.03
CA THR A 371 -21.84 5.63 -0.70
C THR A 371 -20.32 5.56 -0.55
N ALA A 372 -19.80 5.06 0.58
CA ALA A 372 -18.37 4.81 0.75
C ALA A 372 -17.85 3.74 -0.22
N LEU A 373 -18.54 2.59 -0.31
CA LEU A 373 -18.20 1.49 -1.20
C LEU A 373 -18.30 1.90 -2.66
N LEU A 374 -19.40 2.56 -3.05
CA LEU A 374 -19.57 3.09 -4.40
C LEU A 374 -18.44 4.08 -4.75
N SER A 375 -18.05 4.96 -3.82
CA SER A 375 -16.94 5.89 -4.04
C SER A 375 -15.60 5.17 -4.23
N GLY A 376 -15.35 4.10 -3.46
CA GLY A 376 -14.17 3.25 -3.64
C GLY A 376 -14.13 2.55 -5.01
N LEU A 377 -15.25 1.97 -5.43
CA LEU A 377 -15.41 1.34 -6.75
C LEU A 377 -15.25 2.35 -7.90
N GLN A 378 -15.74 3.58 -7.73
CA GLN A 378 -15.57 4.66 -8.69
C GLN A 378 -14.10 5.07 -8.80
N LYS A 379 -13.39 5.26 -7.68
CA LYS A 379 -11.94 5.52 -7.66
C LYS A 379 -11.18 4.43 -8.40
N TYR A 380 -11.51 3.16 -8.15
CA TYR A 380 -10.89 2.02 -8.83
C TYR A 380 -11.11 2.06 -10.34
N SER A 381 -12.35 2.31 -10.77
CA SER A 381 -12.71 2.41 -12.19
C SER A 381 -11.94 3.52 -12.93
N ILE A 382 -11.67 4.64 -12.26
CA ILE A 382 -10.89 5.75 -12.82
C ILE A 382 -9.41 5.39 -12.92
N THR A 383 -8.84 4.72 -11.89
CA THR A 383 -7.41 4.40 -11.85
C THR A 383 -7.04 3.15 -12.66
N THR A 384 -8.00 2.29 -12.96
CA THR A 384 -7.77 1.00 -13.65
C THR A 384 -8.83 0.81 -14.73
N PRO A 385 -8.70 1.48 -15.89
CA PRO A 385 -9.66 1.36 -16.97
C PRO A 385 -9.60 -0.06 -17.57
N ASN A 386 -10.62 -0.87 -17.27
CA ASN A 386 -10.79 -2.18 -17.88
C ASN A 386 -11.46 -2.00 -19.26
N PHE A 387 -10.71 -2.21 -20.33
CA PHE A 387 -11.22 -2.17 -21.70
C PHE A 387 -11.77 -3.56 -22.10
N ILE A 388 -12.98 -3.61 -22.66
CA ILE A 388 -13.51 -4.77 -23.37
C ILE A 388 -13.22 -4.60 -24.87
N SER A 389 -12.70 -5.68 -25.46
CA SER A 389 -12.68 -6.06 -26.88
C SER A 389 -12.95 -4.96 -27.93
N THR A 390 -11.96 -4.76 -28.79
CA THR A 390 -12.07 -4.07 -30.08
C THR A 390 -13.00 -4.84 -31.01
N ASN A 391 -14.16 -4.28 -31.38
CA ASN A 391 -14.77 -4.64 -32.65
C ASN A 391 -13.85 -4.12 -33.76
N SER A 392 -13.21 -5.03 -34.50
CA SER A 392 -12.22 -4.73 -35.56
C SER A 392 -12.77 -3.88 -36.71
N ALA A 393 -14.08 -3.59 -36.71
CA ALA A 393 -14.75 -2.75 -37.70
C ALA A 393 -14.93 -1.27 -37.26
N THR A 394 -14.85 -0.96 -35.96
CA THR A 394 -15.26 0.37 -35.45
C THR A 394 -14.30 1.04 -34.46
N ASN A 395 -13.16 0.42 -34.10
CA ASN A 395 -12.15 0.97 -33.17
C ASN A 395 -12.73 1.59 -31.88
N THR A 396 -13.88 1.11 -31.42
CA THR A 396 -14.60 1.65 -30.26
C THR A 396 -14.22 0.83 -29.05
N MET A 397 -13.55 1.46 -28.08
CA MET A 397 -13.22 0.85 -26.80
C MET A 397 -14.41 1.00 -25.84
N ALA A 398 -14.97 -0.11 -25.37
CA ALA A 398 -16.00 -0.10 -24.33
C ALA A 398 -15.34 -0.37 -22.97
N LEU A 399 -15.55 0.51 -21.99
CA LEU A 399 -15.13 0.25 -20.61
C LEU A 399 -16.07 -0.80 -19.99
N LYS A 400 -15.54 -1.74 -19.20
CA LYS A 400 -16.38 -2.55 -18.29
C LYS A 400 -16.60 -1.73 -17.02
N PRO A 401 -17.77 -1.10 -16.82
CA PRO A 401 -17.98 -0.36 -15.59
C PRO A 401 -18.01 -1.34 -14.42
N VAL A 402 -17.10 -1.14 -13.47
CA VAL A 402 -17.10 -1.86 -12.17
C VAL A 402 -18.19 -1.29 -11.26
N LEU A 403 -18.62 -0.06 -11.53
CA LEU A 403 -19.77 0.57 -10.88
C LEU A 403 -21.05 0.14 -11.61
N SER A 404 -22.06 -0.36 -10.88
CA SER A 404 -23.38 -0.55 -11.47
C SER A 404 -23.97 0.81 -11.86
N PRO A 405 -24.35 1.04 -13.14
CA PRO A 405 -24.96 2.30 -13.57
C PRO A 405 -26.22 2.63 -12.77
N GLU A 406 -26.92 1.61 -12.28
CA GLU A 406 -28.18 1.73 -11.54
C GLU A 406 -28.02 2.40 -10.17
N LEU A 407 -26.81 2.36 -9.57
CA LEU A 407 -26.55 2.97 -8.26
C LEU A 407 -25.57 4.15 -8.34
N ALA A 408 -24.96 4.36 -9.51
CA ALA A 408 -24.00 5.44 -9.74
C ALA A 408 -24.59 6.83 -9.48
N TYR A 409 -25.89 7.01 -9.77
CA TYR A 409 -26.61 8.28 -9.58
C TYR A 409 -26.64 8.77 -8.13
N LEU A 410 -26.46 7.87 -7.14
CA LEU A 410 -26.39 8.23 -5.72
C LEU A 410 -25.11 8.98 -5.36
N LEU A 411 -24.06 8.88 -6.16
CA LEU A 411 -22.80 9.61 -5.95
C LEU A 411 -22.77 10.97 -6.65
N ASP A 412 -23.79 11.31 -7.44
CA ASP A 412 -23.80 12.56 -8.18
C ASP A 412 -23.77 13.75 -7.21
N PRO A 413 -22.76 14.64 -7.27
CA PRO A 413 -22.71 15.82 -6.42
C PRO A 413 -23.64 16.96 -6.87
N THR A 414 -24.29 16.85 -8.05
CA THR A 414 -25.17 17.89 -8.59
C THR A 414 -26.28 18.28 -7.61
N GLU A 415 -26.55 19.58 -7.52
CA GLU A 415 -27.57 20.16 -6.63
C GLU A 415 -27.48 19.67 -5.17
N ASN A 416 -26.25 19.47 -4.68
CA ASN A 416 -25.93 18.92 -3.36
C ASN A 416 -26.45 17.46 -3.19
N SER A 417 -26.24 16.63 -4.21
CA SER A 417 -26.66 15.23 -4.24
C SER A 417 -28.16 15.04 -4.17
N VAL A 418 -28.89 15.78 -5.03
CA VAL A 418 -30.36 15.75 -5.09
C VAL A 418 -30.92 14.34 -5.28
N SER A 419 -30.29 13.53 -6.13
CA SER A 419 -30.60 12.12 -6.36
C SER A 419 -30.63 11.31 -5.08
N TYR A 420 -29.56 11.38 -4.29
CA TYR A 420 -29.49 10.71 -2.98
C TYR A 420 -30.53 11.25 -2.02
N ARG A 421 -30.72 12.58 -1.95
CA ARG A 421 -31.69 13.16 -1.01
C ARG A 421 -33.12 12.74 -1.33
N GLN A 422 -33.50 12.64 -2.61
CA GLN A 422 -34.81 12.15 -3.02
C GLN A 422 -35.02 10.69 -2.61
N GLU A 423 -34.02 9.83 -2.85
CA GLU A 423 -34.05 8.43 -2.42
C GLU A 423 -34.19 8.35 -0.88
N PHE A 424 -33.36 9.07 -0.13
CA PHE A 424 -33.45 9.08 1.34
C PHE A 424 -34.80 9.58 1.86
N GLN A 425 -35.46 10.48 1.14
CA GLN A 425 -36.79 10.96 1.48
C GLN A 425 -37.87 9.89 1.30
N THR A 426 -37.76 9.06 0.27
CA THR A 426 -38.72 7.98 0.00
C THR A 426 -38.47 6.76 0.88
N THR A 427 -37.21 6.44 1.16
CA THR A 427 -36.75 5.19 1.77
C THR A 427 -35.69 5.50 2.84
N PRO A 428 -36.07 6.10 3.98
CA PRO A 428 -35.11 6.51 4.99
C PRO A 428 -34.39 5.32 5.64
N GLY A 429 -33.18 5.58 6.13
CA GLY A 429 -32.24 4.59 6.69
C GLY A 429 -31.03 5.26 7.34
N ILE A 430 -29.86 4.60 7.32
CA ILE A 430 -28.61 5.22 7.83
C ILE A 430 -28.12 6.24 6.79
N PRO A 431 -27.99 7.53 7.14
CA PRO A 431 -27.77 8.58 6.16
C PRO A 431 -26.31 8.69 5.70
N SER A 432 -26.10 9.08 4.44
CA SER A 432 -24.83 9.66 4.02
C SER A 432 -24.78 11.11 4.52
N LEU A 433 -23.80 11.45 5.36
CA LEU A 433 -23.83 12.70 6.13
C LEU A 433 -23.47 13.95 5.30
N VAL A 434 -22.66 13.82 4.25
CA VAL A 434 -22.12 14.97 3.50
C VAL A 434 -23.23 15.88 2.94
N PRO A 435 -24.28 15.37 2.28
CA PRO A 435 -25.36 16.21 1.75
C PRO A 435 -26.11 16.97 2.85
N HIS A 436 -26.36 16.33 4.00
CA HIS A 436 -27.08 16.92 5.14
C HIS A 436 -26.25 17.99 5.86
N ILE A 437 -24.92 17.78 5.97
CA ILE A 437 -24.00 18.79 6.52
C ILE A 437 -24.01 20.04 5.63
N ARG A 438 -23.92 19.87 4.31
CA ARG A 438 -23.96 21.00 3.37
C ARG A 438 -25.29 21.73 3.42
N GLU A 439 -26.39 21.01 3.54
CA GLU A 439 -27.72 21.61 3.65
C GLU A 439 -27.88 22.42 4.94
N TYR A 440 -27.36 21.90 6.06
CA TYR A 440 -27.27 22.64 7.32
C TYR A 440 -26.39 23.90 7.21
N GLN A 441 -25.24 23.81 6.54
CA GLN A 441 -24.37 24.97 6.30
C GLN A 441 -25.05 26.07 5.46
N GLN A 442 -25.96 25.69 4.56
CA GLN A 442 -26.68 26.62 3.69
C GLN A 442 -27.95 27.21 4.31
N HIS A 443 -28.72 26.39 5.05
CA HIS A 443 -30.07 26.75 5.50
C HIS A 443 -30.22 26.76 7.03
N GLY A 444 -29.17 26.41 7.77
CA GLY A 444 -29.15 26.40 9.23
C GLY A 444 -29.96 25.27 9.87
N PRO A 445 -30.29 25.39 11.17
CA PRO A 445 -30.98 24.35 11.95
C PRO A 445 -32.29 23.77 11.36
N PRO A 446 -33.12 24.54 10.60
CA PRO A 446 -34.33 23.99 9.99
C PRO A 446 -34.08 22.81 9.04
N ALA A 447 -32.93 22.76 8.35
CA ALA A 447 -32.57 21.67 7.44
C ALA A 447 -32.47 20.30 8.15
N LEU A 448 -32.02 20.31 9.41
CA LEU A 448 -31.84 19.07 10.17
C LEU A 448 -33.16 18.46 10.65
N ARG A 449 -34.26 19.23 10.66
CA ARG A 449 -35.55 18.71 11.13
C ARG A 449 -36.00 17.51 10.30
N GLN A 450 -35.84 17.59 8.99
CA GLN A 450 -36.24 16.52 8.08
C GLN A 450 -35.41 15.25 8.32
N LEU A 451 -34.08 15.38 8.41
CA LEU A 451 -33.18 14.28 8.71
C LEU A 451 -33.56 13.56 10.02
N PHE A 452 -33.74 14.31 11.11
CA PHE A 452 -34.03 13.69 12.41
C PHE A 452 -35.47 13.16 12.53
N GLN A 453 -36.44 13.76 11.83
CA GLN A 453 -37.78 13.17 11.70
C GLN A 453 -37.71 11.80 11.02
N GLN A 454 -36.95 11.69 9.93
CA GLN A 454 -36.76 10.45 9.18
C GLN A 454 -36.01 9.39 10.00
N LEU A 455 -34.99 9.78 10.77
CA LEU A 455 -34.28 8.85 11.67
C LEU A 455 -35.19 8.31 12.79
N GLN A 456 -36.11 9.12 13.31
CA GLN A 456 -37.08 8.70 14.35
C GLN A 456 -38.14 7.73 13.81
N THR A 457 -38.61 7.93 12.57
CA THR A 457 -39.59 7.03 11.93
C THR A 457 -38.98 5.69 11.52
N THR A 458 -37.67 5.63 11.36
CA THR A 458 -36.95 4.44 10.89
C THR A 458 -36.34 3.64 12.04
N ALA A 459 -36.93 3.70 13.24
CA ALA A 459 -36.44 3.04 14.46
C ALA A 459 -35.75 1.71 14.10
N ILE A 460 -34.42 1.76 14.16
CA ILE A 460 -33.50 0.76 13.64
C ILE A 460 -33.76 -0.49 14.48
N HIS A 461 -34.51 -1.44 13.93
CA HIS A 461 -34.76 -2.76 14.51
C HIS A 461 -33.91 -3.81 13.81
#